data_AF-A0A6G6TIM5-F1
#
_entry.id   AF-A0A6G6TIM5-F1
#
_cell.length_a   1.000
_cell.length_b   1.000
_cell.length_c   1.000
_cell.angle_alpha   90.00
_cell.angle_beta   90.00
_cell.angle_gamma   90.00
#
_symmetry.space_group_name_H-M   'P 1'
#
loop_
_entity.id
_entity.type
_entity.pdbx_description
1 polymer ?
#
loop_
_entity_poly.entity_id
_entity_poly.type
_entity_poly.pdbx_seq_one_letter_code
_entity_poly.pdbx_strand_id
1 'polypeptide(L)'
;MKRKLIKRNKRWLMEKYHLSQQLFAPLSVILKEAKLESQANRYYRLWRRGLIKEDWSHAIFDTGVVTVPQRRFDGRVIYHERVFNKELVPLEYQDQWKAS
;
A
#
# COMPACT_ATOMS: atom_id res chain seq x y z
N MET A 1 22.98 6.05 -26.59
CA MET A 1 21.97 5.97 -25.49
C MET A 1 22.50 5.39 -24.17
N LYS A 2 23.24 4.27 -24.18
CA LYS A 2 23.70 3.56 -22.95
C LYS A 2 24.43 4.45 -21.91
N ARG A 3 25.33 5.34 -22.35
CA ARG A 3 26.10 6.23 -21.44
C ARG A 3 25.21 7.19 -20.62
N LYS A 4 24.15 7.75 -21.23
CA LYS A 4 23.21 8.65 -20.55
C LYS A 4 22.43 7.92 -19.45
N LEU A 5 21.97 6.71 -19.77
CA LEU A 5 21.26 5.85 -18.81
C LEU A 5 22.17 5.46 -17.63
N ILE A 6 23.42 5.07 -17.91
CA ILE A 6 24.41 4.74 -16.86
C ILE A 6 24.65 5.96 -15.95
N LYS A 7 24.85 7.16 -16.52
CA LYS A 7 25.07 8.39 -15.73
C LYS A 7 23.88 8.72 -14.83
N ARG A 8 22.65 8.59 -15.36
CA ARG A 8 21.42 8.81 -14.60
C ARG A 8 21.27 7.80 -13.46
N ASN A 9 21.50 6.51 -13.74
CA ASN A 9 21.38 5.45 -12.74
C ASN A 9 22.42 5.60 -11.63
N LYS A 10 23.67 5.95 -11.97
CA LYS A 10 24.73 6.25 -10.98
C LYS A 10 24.32 7.41 -10.08
N ARG A 11 23.81 8.50 -10.65
CA ARG A 11 23.36 9.66 -9.86
C ARG A 11 22.23 9.27 -8.89
N TRP A 12 21.20 8.58 -9.39
CA TRP A 12 20.08 8.14 -8.57
C TRP A 12 20.52 7.20 -7.43
N LEU A 13 21.44 6.27 -7.70
CA LEU A 13 21.94 5.36 -6.68
C LEU A 13 22.74 6.10 -5.59
N MET A 14 23.56 7.08 -5.97
CA MET A 14 24.31 7.92 -5.02
C MET A 14 23.37 8.73 -4.12
N GLU A 15 22.29 9.28 -4.67
CA GLU A 15 21.26 10.00 -3.89
C GLU A 15 20.62 9.07 -2.84
N LYS A 16 20.28 7.82 -3.21
CA LYS A 16 19.74 6.83 -2.27
C LYS A 16 20.76 6.38 -1.22
N TYR A 17 22.03 6.26 -1.60
CA TYR A 17 23.11 5.96 -0.67
C TYR A 17 23.30 7.08 0.36
N HIS A 18 23.32 8.35 -0.05
CA HIS A 18 23.39 9.47 0.89
C HIS A 18 22.21 9.50 1.86
N LEU A 19 21.00 9.26 1.36
CA LEU A 19 19.80 9.16 2.21
C LEU A 19 19.93 8.04 3.25
N SER A 20 20.46 6.88 2.85
CA SER A 20 20.76 5.76 3.76
C SER A 20 21.71 6.17 4.88
N GLN A 21 22.75 6.96 4.59
CA GLN A 21 23.67 7.46 5.60
C GLN A 21 23.00 8.47 6.54
N GLN A 22 22.20 9.41 6.01
CA GLN A 22 21.51 10.43 6.81
C GLN A 22 20.48 9.84 7.77
N LEU A 23 19.75 8.81 7.33
CA LEU A 23 18.72 8.15 8.12
C LEU A 23 19.27 6.98 8.96
N PHE A 24 20.59 6.71 8.90
CA PHE A 24 21.24 5.57 9.53
C PHE A 24 20.51 4.23 9.23
N ALA A 25 20.01 4.10 8.01
CA ALA A 25 19.21 2.95 7.57
C ALA A 25 19.93 2.18 6.46
N PRO A 26 19.83 0.84 6.41
CA PRO A 26 20.41 0.06 5.32
C PRO A 26 19.85 0.48 3.95
N LEU A 27 20.71 0.60 2.94
CA LEU A 27 20.31 0.97 1.58
C LEU A 27 19.19 0.07 1.02
N SER A 28 19.15 -1.20 1.40
CA SER A 28 18.08 -2.13 1.03
C SER A 28 16.70 -1.69 1.52
N VAL A 29 16.61 -1.03 2.68
CA VAL A 29 15.36 -0.48 3.22
C VAL A 29 14.94 0.74 2.39
N ILE A 30 15.87 1.66 2.15
CA ILE A 30 15.65 2.85 1.31
C ILE A 30 15.19 2.49 -0.12
N LEU A 31 15.73 1.41 -0.69
CA LEU A 31 15.33 0.94 -2.02
C LEU A 31 13.95 0.28 -1.99
N LYS A 32 13.57 -0.39 -0.89
CA LYS A 32 12.22 -0.94 -0.70
C LYS A 32 11.18 0.16 -0.52
N GLU A 33 11.54 1.28 0.10
CA GLU A 33 10.64 2.44 0.28
C GLU A 33 10.09 2.95 -1.06
N ALA A 34 10.95 3.12 -2.08
CA ALA A 34 10.49 3.55 -3.41
C ALA A 34 9.50 2.55 -4.04
N LYS A 35 9.65 1.25 -3.76
CA LYS A 35 8.70 0.23 -4.19
C LYS A 35 7.37 0.34 -3.45
N LEU A 36 7.41 0.58 -2.14
CA LEU A 36 6.22 0.80 -1.30
C LEU A 36 5.49 2.08 -1.73
N GLU A 37 6.20 3.19 -1.94
CA GLU A 37 5.64 4.44 -2.47
C GLU A 37 4.98 4.23 -3.83
N SER A 38 5.62 3.47 -4.74
CA SER A 38 5.03 3.15 -6.04
C SER A 38 3.73 2.34 -5.91
N GLN A 39 3.70 1.37 -4.99
CA GLN A 39 2.51 0.59 -4.69
C GLN A 39 1.39 1.45 -4.10
N ALA A 40 1.70 2.32 -3.13
CA ALA A 40 0.75 3.26 -2.54
C ALA A 40 0.19 4.24 -3.59
N ASN A 41 1.06 4.83 -4.41
CA ASN A 41 0.65 5.71 -5.52
C ASN A 41 -0.25 5.01 -6.53
N ARG A 42 0.05 3.74 -6.85
CA ARG A 42 -0.82 2.92 -7.70
C ARG A 42 -2.17 2.69 -7.05
N TYR A 43 -2.21 2.35 -5.77
CA TYR A 43 -3.43 2.18 -4.99
C TYR A 43 -4.30 3.44 -5.03
N TYR A 44 -3.77 4.59 -4.59
CA TYR A 44 -4.51 5.86 -4.56
C TYR A 44 -5.02 6.29 -5.94
N ARG A 45 -4.28 6.01 -7.01
CA ARG A 45 -4.73 6.27 -8.38
C ARG A 45 -5.95 5.45 -8.76
N LEU A 46 -5.98 4.18 -8.37
CA LEU A 46 -7.09 3.28 -8.69
C LEU A 46 -8.30 3.57 -7.81
N TRP A 47 -8.08 3.87 -6.54
CA TRP A 47 -9.11 4.32 -5.61
C TRP A 47 -9.83 5.57 -6.13
N ARG A 48 -9.07 6.63 -6.49
CA ARG A 48 -9.65 7.88 -7.05
C ARG A 48 -10.44 7.68 -8.34
N ARG A 49 -10.15 6.63 -9.10
CA ARG A 49 -10.86 6.32 -10.35
C ARG A 49 -12.05 5.39 -10.14
N GLY A 50 -12.33 4.96 -8.90
CA GLY A 50 -13.36 3.97 -8.61
C GLY A 50 -13.10 2.64 -9.34
N LEU A 51 -11.83 2.21 -9.43
CA LEU A 51 -11.43 0.97 -10.12
C LEU A 51 -11.10 -0.19 -9.16
N ILE A 52 -11.32 0.02 -7.86
CA ILE A 52 -11.21 -0.97 -6.81
C ILE A 52 -12.44 -0.89 -5.92
N LYS A 53 -12.75 -1.98 -5.23
CA LYS A 53 -13.79 -2.06 -4.22
C LYS A 53 -13.30 -2.80 -2.97
N GLU A 54 -13.96 -2.56 -1.85
CA GLU A 54 -13.84 -3.38 -0.66
C GLU A 54 -14.24 -4.84 -0.95
N ASP A 55 -13.42 -5.79 -0.49
CA ASP A 55 -13.74 -7.22 -0.45
C ASP A 55 -14.09 -7.64 0.97
N TRP A 56 -15.33 -7.34 1.38
CA TRP A 56 -15.85 -7.66 2.71
C TRP A 56 -15.90 -9.16 3.00
N SER A 57 -15.92 -10.02 1.98
CA SER A 57 -15.89 -11.48 2.17
C SER A 57 -14.57 -11.99 2.76
N HIS A 58 -13.50 -11.19 2.65
CA HIS A 58 -12.17 -11.47 3.20
C HIS A 58 -11.77 -10.46 4.27
N ALA A 59 -12.73 -9.74 4.87
CA ALA A 59 -12.46 -8.80 5.95
C ALA A 59 -11.99 -9.52 7.22
N ILE A 60 -11.05 -8.92 7.94
CA ILE A 60 -10.54 -9.42 9.22
C ILE A 60 -11.06 -8.50 10.32
N PHE A 61 -11.81 -9.08 11.26
CA PHE A 61 -12.37 -8.40 12.42
C PHE A 61 -11.47 -8.62 13.63
N ASP A 62 -10.86 -7.53 14.08
CA ASP A 62 -10.05 -7.45 15.30
C ASP A 62 -10.72 -6.52 16.32
N THR A 63 -10.21 -6.52 17.54
CA THR A 63 -10.74 -5.74 18.66
C THR A 63 -10.67 -4.25 18.32
N GLY A 64 -11.84 -3.64 18.11
CA GLY A 64 -11.94 -2.21 17.84
C GLY A 64 -11.71 -1.80 16.37
N VAL A 65 -11.36 -2.73 15.48
CA VAL A 65 -10.99 -2.40 14.10
C VAL A 65 -11.29 -3.51 13.11
N VAL A 66 -11.62 -3.13 11.88
CA VAL A 66 -11.75 -4.05 10.75
C VAL A 66 -10.76 -3.69 9.65
N THR A 67 -10.02 -4.68 9.17
CA THR A 67 -9.21 -4.53 7.95
C THR A 67 -9.91 -5.22 6.78
N VAL A 68 -10.12 -4.46 5.70
CA VAL A 68 -10.80 -4.95 4.50
C VAL A 68 -9.85 -4.90 3.31
N PRO A 69 -9.55 -6.05 2.67
CA PRO A 69 -8.79 -6.07 1.44
C PRO A 69 -9.51 -5.30 0.33
N GLN A 70 -8.72 -4.66 -0.53
CA GLN A 70 -9.23 -3.96 -1.71
C GLN A 70 -9.01 -4.83 -2.95
N ARG A 71 -9.98 -4.89 -3.87
CA ARG A 71 -9.84 -5.69 -5.09
C ARG A 71 -10.23 -4.89 -6.32
N ARG A 72 -9.51 -5.10 -7.43
CA ARG A 72 -9.93 -4.52 -8.72
C ARG A 72 -11.14 -5.25 -9.27
N PHE A 73 -11.94 -4.52 -10.03
CA PHE A 73 -13.07 -5.09 -10.77
C PHE A 73 -12.65 -6.11 -11.84
N ASP A 74 -11.43 -5.98 -12.38
CA ASP A 74 -10.88 -6.91 -13.38
C ASP A 74 -10.34 -8.22 -12.77
N GLY A 75 -10.65 -8.49 -11.50
CA GLY A 75 -10.29 -9.72 -10.81
C GLY A 75 -8.85 -9.79 -10.31
N ARG A 76 -7.97 -8.85 -10.73
CA ARG A 76 -6.58 -8.77 -10.25
C ARG A 76 -6.55 -8.34 -8.80
N VAL A 77 -5.74 -9.02 -7.99
CA VAL A 77 -5.66 -8.72 -6.57
C VAL A 77 -4.74 -7.53 -6.31
N ILE A 78 -5.23 -6.56 -5.53
CA ILE A 78 -4.43 -5.47 -4.98
C ILE A 78 -4.57 -5.60 -3.47
N TYR A 79 -3.70 -6.38 -2.83
CA TYR A 79 -3.70 -6.48 -1.38
C TYR A 79 -3.19 -5.19 -0.74
N HIS A 80 -4.07 -4.19 -0.68
CA HIS A 80 -3.98 -3.08 0.24
C HIS A 80 -5.17 -3.21 1.18
N GLU A 81 -4.91 -3.13 2.47
CA GLU A 81 -5.94 -3.21 3.49
C GLU A 81 -6.40 -1.80 3.82
N ARG A 82 -7.70 -1.63 3.98
CA ARG A 82 -8.31 -0.40 4.48
C ARG A 82 -8.88 -0.67 5.85
N VAL A 83 -8.66 0.28 6.75
CA VAL A 83 -9.04 0.17 8.15
C VAL A 83 -10.37 0.88 8.37
N PHE A 84 -11.31 0.20 9.02
CA PHE A 84 -12.65 0.70 9.31
C PHE A 84 -12.93 0.64 10.81
N ASN A 85 -13.60 1.69 11.30
CA ASN A 85 -14.22 1.72 12.62
C ASN A 85 -15.64 1.12 12.53
N LYS A 86 -16.21 0.73 13.67
CA LYS A 86 -17.54 0.09 13.76
C LYS A 86 -18.62 0.81 12.97
N GLU A 87 -18.66 2.13 13.04
CA GLU A 87 -19.66 2.98 12.37
C GLU A 87 -19.60 2.93 10.84
N LEU A 88 -18.43 2.60 10.29
CA LEU A 88 -18.20 2.54 8.84
C LEU A 88 -18.32 1.11 8.29
N VAL A 89 -18.60 0.12 9.14
CA VAL A 89 -18.84 -1.26 8.73
C VAL A 89 -20.28 -1.38 8.22
N PRO A 90 -20.50 -1.92 7.00
CA PRO A 90 -21.83 -2.17 6.46
C PRO A 90 -22.65 -3.05 7.40
N LEU A 91 -23.95 -2.79 7.46
CA LEU A 91 -24.88 -3.45 8.37
C LEU A 91 -24.79 -4.97 8.29
N GLU A 92 -24.56 -5.54 7.09
CA GLU A 92 -24.50 -6.99 6.89
C GLU A 92 -23.32 -7.66 7.61
N TYR A 93 -22.29 -6.89 7.98
CA TYR A 93 -21.07 -7.40 8.61
C TYR A 93 -20.90 -6.93 10.05
N GLN A 94 -21.84 -6.15 10.60
CA GLN A 94 -21.74 -5.65 11.97
C GLN A 94 -21.81 -6.77 13.01
N ASP A 95 -22.50 -7.87 12.71
CA ASP A 95 -22.60 -9.04 13.61
C ASP A 95 -21.25 -9.76 13.80
N GLN A 96 -20.32 -9.58 12.86
CA GLN A 96 -18.95 -10.14 12.94
C GLN A 96 -18.03 -9.27 13.80
N TRP A 97 -18.51 -8.11 14.26
CA TRP A 97 -17.75 -7.22 15.11
C TRP A 97 -17.50 -7.86 16.48
N LYS A 98 -16.23 -8.10 16.78
CA LYS A 98 -15.83 -8.53 18.12
C LYS A 98 -15.96 -7.35 19.07
N ALA A 99 -16.96 -7.41 19.94
CA ALA A 99 -17.03 -6.50 21.08
C ALA A 99 -15.82 -6.77 21.97
N SER A 100 -15.04 -5.72 22.23
CA SER A 100 -14.02 -5.67 23.27
C SER A 100 -14.66 -5.83 24.65
#